data_AF-A0A6J5TKC6-F1
#
_entry.id   AF-A0A6J5TKC6-F1
#
_cell.length_a   1.000
_cell.length_b   1.000
_cell.length_c   1.000
_cell.angle_alpha   90.00
_cell.angle_beta   90.00
_cell.angle_gamma   90.00
#
_symmetry.space_group_name_H-M   'P 1'
#
loop_
_entity.id
_entity.type
_entity.pdbx_description
1 polymer ?
#
loop_
_entity_poly.entity_id
_entity_poly.type
_entity_poly.pdbx_seq_one_letter_code
_entity_poly.pdbx_strand_id
1 'polypeptide(L)'
;MVDMGDNLALFMELQTFGNKALRNLAYSHVVHSIKRMNQKHKNEVKNRALQNVLFEMLRKDETKAKRALITLRELHQRKLWFDERTANAICTACFHPSSRIMIACLSFLLDYEKFEDDDSDASSSEDEAPHTPQIVLSRESIYKAHHQGTIASKKKKKAKLQRAMRSLSDFII
;
A
#
# COMPACT_ATOMS: atom_id res chain seq x y z
N MET A 1 -33.35 -2.31 -10.50
CA MET A 1 -32.73 -1.44 -9.48
C MET A 1 -31.28 -1.88 -9.40
N VAL A 2 -30.31 -1.03 -9.79
CA VAL A 2 -28.88 -1.38 -9.77
C VAL A 2 -28.49 -1.68 -8.33
N ASP A 3 -27.93 -2.87 -8.05
CA ASP A 3 -27.53 -3.22 -6.70
C ASP A 3 -26.33 -2.36 -6.25
N MET A 4 -26.27 -2.08 -4.95
CA MET A 4 -25.17 -1.31 -4.37
C MET A 4 -23.81 -2.02 -4.55
N GLY A 5 -23.79 -3.36 -4.62
CA GLY A 5 -22.60 -4.15 -4.92
C GLY A 5 -22.08 -3.91 -6.34
N ASP A 6 -22.97 -3.94 -7.33
CA ASP A 6 -22.64 -3.71 -8.74
C ASP A 6 -22.06 -2.31 -8.98
N ASN A 7 -22.60 -1.31 -8.29
CA ASN A 7 -22.10 0.06 -8.37
C ASN A 7 -20.67 0.20 -7.80
N LEU A 8 -20.39 -0.48 -6.69
CA LEU A 8 -19.06 -0.45 -6.07
C LEU A 8 -18.01 -1.19 -6.90
N ALA A 9 -18.38 -2.28 -7.57
CA ALA A 9 -17.50 -2.95 -8.53
C ALA A 9 -17.13 -2.00 -9.69
N LEU A 10 -18.09 -1.25 -10.22
CA LEU A 10 -17.82 -0.22 -11.24
C LEU A 10 -16.86 0.86 -10.73
N PHE A 11 -17.04 1.35 -9.50
CA PHE A 11 -16.11 2.33 -8.92
C PHE A 11 -14.72 1.76 -8.68
N MET A 12 -14.57 0.46 -8.44
CA MET A 12 -13.27 -0.19 -8.41
C MET A 12 -12.60 -0.22 -9.79
N GLU A 13 -13.35 -0.49 -10.85
CA GLU A 13 -12.81 -0.43 -12.21
C GLU A 13 -12.46 1.00 -12.64
N LEU A 14 -13.28 2.00 -12.29
CA LEU A 14 -13.01 3.41 -12.61
C LEU A 14 -11.68 3.91 -12.04
N GLN A 15 -11.22 3.35 -10.92
CA GLN A 15 -9.91 3.66 -10.34
C GLN A 15 -8.72 3.24 -11.22
N THR A 16 -8.95 2.41 -12.24
CA THR A 16 -7.89 1.87 -13.11
C THR A 16 -7.71 2.65 -14.41
N PHE A 17 -8.73 3.41 -14.83
CA PHE A 17 -8.72 4.17 -16.09
C PHE A 17 -8.83 5.70 -15.89
N GLY A 18 -9.21 6.17 -14.70
CA GLY A 18 -9.45 7.59 -14.45
C GLY A 18 -8.19 8.43 -14.25
N ASN A 19 -8.33 9.75 -14.45
CA ASN A 19 -7.36 10.73 -13.97
C ASN A 19 -7.30 10.75 -12.43
N LYS A 20 -6.28 11.39 -11.84
CA LYS A 20 -6.07 11.40 -10.38
C LYS A 20 -7.30 11.83 -9.59
N ALA A 21 -8.03 12.86 -10.06
CA ALA A 21 -9.23 13.35 -9.40
C ALA A 21 -10.36 12.29 -9.39
N LEU A 22 -10.60 11.65 -10.54
CA LEU A 22 -11.61 10.60 -10.67
C LEU A 22 -11.25 9.37 -9.84
N ARG A 23 -9.97 8.96 -9.83
CA ARG A 23 -9.51 7.84 -9.01
C ARG A 23 -9.73 8.11 -7.52
N ASN A 24 -9.38 9.30 -7.05
CA ASN A 24 -9.59 9.70 -5.65
C ASN A 24 -11.06 9.78 -5.26
N LEU A 25 -11.91 10.28 -6.16
CA LEU A 25 -13.35 10.36 -5.96
C LEU A 25 -13.98 8.96 -5.88
N ALA A 26 -13.65 8.08 -6.84
CA ALA A 26 -14.14 6.71 -6.89
C ALA A 26 -13.67 5.91 -5.66
N TYR A 27 -12.39 5.99 -5.33
CA TYR A 27 -11.81 5.41 -4.11
C TYR A 27 -12.55 5.87 -2.86
N SER A 28 -12.70 7.19 -2.69
CA SER A 28 -13.40 7.76 -1.53
C SER A 28 -14.83 7.25 -1.46
N HIS A 29 -15.55 7.22 -2.58
CA HIS A 29 -16.93 6.74 -2.62
C HIS A 29 -17.03 5.26 -2.21
N VAL A 30 -16.10 4.41 -2.63
CA VAL A 30 -16.06 2.99 -2.24
C VAL A 30 -15.88 2.85 -0.72
N VAL A 31 -14.84 3.48 -0.16
CA VAL A 31 -14.55 3.38 1.28
C VAL A 31 -15.70 3.92 2.13
N HIS A 32 -16.28 5.06 1.76
CA HIS A 32 -17.40 5.66 2.50
C HIS A 32 -18.68 4.82 2.41
N SER A 33 -18.96 4.25 1.24
CA SER A 33 -20.11 3.37 1.03
C SER A 33 -19.98 2.08 1.85
N ILE A 34 -18.81 1.43 1.87
CA ILE A 34 -18.56 0.25 2.70
C ILE A 34 -18.69 0.58 4.19
N LYS A 35 -18.14 1.71 4.64
CA LYS A 35 -18.28 2.19 6.02
C LYS A 35 -19.75 2.39 6.40
N ARG A 36 -20.52 3.07 5.55
CA ARG A 36 -21.95 3.34 5.78
C ARG A 36 -22.76 2.05 5.84
N MET A 37 -22.47 1.10 4.93
CA MET A 37 -23.14 -0.19 4.88
C MET A 37 -22.94 -1.02 6.15
N ASN A 38 -21.75 -0.89 6.78
CA ASN A 38 -21.39 -1.60 8.00
C ASN A 38 -21.63 -0.79 9.29
N GLN A 39 -22.32 0.36 9.23
CA GLN A 39 -22.44 1.29 10.37
C GLN A 39 -23.23 0.71 11.56
N LYS A 40 -24.28 -0.08 11.30
CA LYS A 40 -25.12 -0.69 12.35
C LYS A 40 -24.71 -2.12 12.67
N HIS A 41 -24.50 -2.92 11.64
CA HIS A 41 -24.03 -4.30 11.72
C HIS A 41 -23.22 -4.61 10.46
N LYS A 42 -22.35 -5.61 10.52
CA LYS A 42 -21.60 -6.06 9.35
C LYS A 42 -22.54 -6.72 8.35
N ASN A 43 -22.58 -6.21 7.12
CA ASN A 43 -23.34 -6.83 6.03
C ASN A 43 -22.47 -7.87 5.32
N GLU A 44 -22.37 -9.07 5.90
CA GLU A 44 -21.46 -10.13 5.42
C GLU A 44 -21.73 -10.54 3.97
N VAL A 45 -22.99 -10.56 3.53
CA VAL A 45 -23.35 -10.92 2.15
C VAL A 45 -22.74 -9.93 1.16
N LYS A 46 -22.91 -8.62 1.40
CA LYS A 46 -22.37 -7.57 0.53
C LYS A 46 -20.86 -7.44 0.66
N ASN A 47 -20.32 -7.56 1.87
CA ASN A 47 -18.87 -7.58 2.10
C ASN A 47 -18.23 -8.72 1.30
N ARG A 48 -18.80 -9.93 1.35
CA ARG A 48 -18.28 -11.08 0.64
C ARG A 48 -18.26 -10.88 -0.87
N ALA A 49 -19.30 -10.27 -1.43
CA ALA A 49 -19.36 -9.93 -2.86
C ALA A 49 -18.26 -8.93 -3.26
N LEU A 50 -18.08 -7.84 -2.48
CA LEU A 50 -17.07 -6.82 -2.77
C LEU A 50 -15.63 -7.31 -2.57
N GLN A 51 -15.42 -8.13 -1.54
CA GLN A 51 -14.16 -8.82 -1.33
C GLN A 51 -13.79 -9.68 -2.54
N ASN A 52 -14.76 -10.40 -3.15
CA ASN A 52 -14.48 -11.20 -4.35
C ASN A 52 -13.96 -10.33 -5.50
N VAL A 53 -14.59 -9.17 -5.73
CA VAL A 53 -14.17 -8.22 -6.76
C VAL A 53 -12.73 -7.76 -6.50
N LEU A 54 -12.45 -7.33 -5.27
CA LEU A 54 -11.11 -6.84 -4.89
C LEU A 54 -10.04 -7.93 -4.96
N PHE A 55 -10.34 -9.15 -4.51
CA PHE A 55 -9.41 -10.27 -4.56
C PHE A 55 -9.16 -10.74 -6.00
N GLU A 56 -10.17 -10.69 -6.86
CA GLU A 56 -9.96 -10.93 -8.28
C GLU A 56 -9.04 -9.87 -8.88
N MET A 57 -9.31 -8.58 -8.64
CA MET A 57 -8.47 -7.48 -9.11
C MET A 57 -7.03 -7.56 -8.62
N LEU A 58 -6.82 -8.01 -7.38
CA LEU A 58 -5.50 -8.18 -6.77
C LEU A 58 -4.63 -9.22 -7.50
N ARG A 59 -5.25 -10.13 -8.27
CA ARG A 59 -4.59 -11.18 -9.06
C ARG A 59 -4.40 -10.82 -10.54
N LYS A 60 -4.84 -9.63 -10.98
CA LYS A 60 -4.76 -9.19 -12.39
C LYS A 60 -3.43 -8.49 -12.67
N ASP A 61 -3.43 -7.52 -13.57
CA ASP A 61 -2.26 -6.70 -13.86
C ASP A 61 -1.88 -5.75 -12.69
N GLU A 62 -0.68 -5.20 -12.77
CA GLU A 62 -0.13 -4.31 -11.74
C GLU A 62 -1.03 -3.11 -11.42
N THR A 63 -1.68 -2.51 -12.40
CA THR A 63 -2.54 -1.34 -12.19
C THR A 63 -3.78 -1.70 -11.39
N LYS A 64 -4.47 -2.79 -11.76
CA LYS A 64 -5.63 -3.29 -11.02
C LYS A 64 -5.25 -3.74 -9.62
N ALA A 65 -4.15 -4.48 -9.48
CA ALA A 65 -3.67 -4.98 -8.21
C ALA A 65 -3.28 -3.84 -7.26
N LYS A 66 -2.61 -2.79 -7.76
CA LYS A 66 -2.26 -1.59 -6.96
C LYS A 66 -3.51 -0.96 -6.37
N ARG A 67 -4.56 -0.74 -7.17
CA ARG A 67 -5.81 -0.11 -6.69
C ARG A 67 -6.58 -0.98 -5.71
N ALA A 68 -6.62 -2.29 -5.95
CA ALA A 68 -7.24 -3.23 -5.02
C ALA A 68 -6.51 -3.24 -3.67
N LEU A 69 -5.17 -3.28 -3.68
CA LEU A 69 -4.36 -3.30 -2.47
C LEU A 69 -4.49 -2.01 -1.65
N ILE A 70 -4.50 -0.84 -2.29
CA ILE A 70 -4.75 0.45 -1.61
C ILE A 70 -6.09 0.43 -0.88
N THR A 71 -7.14 -0.05 -1.54
CA THR A 71 -8.48 -0.13 -0.95
C THR A 71 -8.53 -1.14 0.20
N LEU A 72 -7.93 -2.32 0.05
CA LEU A 72 -7.87 -3.34 1.10
C LEU A 72 -7.10 -2.87 2.32
N ARG A 73 -5.97 -2.16 2.12
CA ARG A 73 -5.17 -1.56 3.19
C ARG A 73 -6.02 -0.60 4.03
N GLU A 74 -6.72 0.32 3.38
CA GLU A 74 -7.57 1.30 4.08
C GLU A 74 -8.69 0.62 4.90
N LEU A 75 -9.39 -0.34 4.30
CA LEU A 75 -10.48 -1.06 4.95
C LEU A 75 -9.97 -1.90 6.14
N HIS A 76 -8.77 -2.46 6.04
CA HIS A 76 -8.11 -3.18 7.12
C HIS A 76 -7.68 -2.25 8.27
N GLN A 77 -7.03 -1.12 7.95
CA GLN A 77 -6.60 -0.12 8.95
C GLN A 77 -7.80 0.45 9.73
N ARG A 78 -8.93 0.67 9.06
CA ARG A 78 -10.19 1.10 9.69
C ARG A 78 -10.95 -0.01 10.42
N LYS A 79 -10.40 -1.23 10.48
CA LYS A 79 -11.02 -2.42 11.07
C LYS A 79 -12.40 -2.77 10.48
N LEU A 80 -12.68 -2.33 9.25
CA LEU A 80 -13.92 -2.66 8.54
C LEU A 80 -13.88 -4.10 8.05
N TRP A 81 -12.78 -4.50 7.40
CA TRP A 81 -12.50 -5.86 6.95
C TRP A 81 -11.22 -6.38 7.61
N PHE A 82 -11.36 -6.65 8.90
CA PHE A 82 -10.33 -7.28 9.73
C PHE A 82 -10.73 -8.74 9.95
N ASP A 83 -10.53 -9.55 8.92
CA ASP A 83 -10.94 -10.95 8.86
C ASP A 83 -9.86 -11.81 8.17
N GLU A 84 -9.88 -13.11 8.47
CA GLU A 84 -8.91 -14.08 7.95
C GLU A 84 -8.89 -14.13 6.42
N ARG A 85 -10.05 -13.94 5.78
CA ARG A 85 -10.18 -14.01 4.33
C ARG A 85 -9.41 -12.89 3.64
N THR A 86 -9.52 -11.68 4.18
CA THR A 86 -8.78 -10.50 3.73
C THR A 86 -7.28 -10.68 3.94
N ALA A 87 -6.86 -11.22 5.11
CA ALA A 87 -5.46 -11.51 5.38
C ALA A 87 -4.89 -12.55 4.39
N ASN A 88 -5.60 -13.65 4.17
CA ASN A 88 -5.18 -14.72 3.26
C ASN A 88 -5.06 -14.23 1.81
N ALA A 89 -5.95 -13.35 1.36
CA ALA A 89 -5.87 -12.75 0.04
C ALA A 89 -4.61 -11.90 -0.13
N ILE A 90 -4.25 -11.10 0.88
CA ILE A 90 -3.03 -10.27 0.84
C ILE A 90 -1.76 -11.13 0.92
N CYS A 91 -1.74 -12.17 1.77
CA CYS A 91 -0.64 -13.13 1.81
C CYS A 91 -0.43 -13.83 0.46
N THR A 92 -1.52 -14.19 -0.23
CA THR A 92 -1.42 -14.79 -1.58
C THR A 92 -0.85 -13.78 -2.58
N ALA A 93 -1.21 -12.50 -2.46
CA ALA A 93 -0.72 -11.44 -3.33
C ALA A 93 0.76 -11.10 -3.13
N CYS A 94 1.40 -11.56 -2.05
CA CYS A 94 2.86 -11.51 -1.91
C CYS A 94 3.57 -12.30 -3.02
N PHE A 95 2.91 -13.24 -3.69
CA PHE A 95 3.48 -14.00 -4.81
C PHE A 95 3.06 -13.46 -6.19
N HIS A 96 2.57 -12.22 -6.25
CA HIS A 96 2.19 -11.58 -7.50
C HIS A 96 3.40 -11.41 -8.43
N PRO A 97 3.27 -11.61 -9.77
CA PRO A 97 4.40 -11.54 -10.71
C PRO A 97 5.05 -10.15 -10.79
N SER A 98 4.29 -9.09 -10.52
CA SER A 98 4.88 -7.75 -10.33
C SER A 98 5.56 -7.64 -8.97
N SER A 99 6.87 -7.41 -8.98
CA SER A 99 7.67 -7.16 -7.79
C SER A 99 7.19 -5.94 -7.00
N ARG A 100 6.61 -4.92 -7.65
CA ARG A 100 6.03 -3.75 -6.96
C ARG A 100 4.86 -4.14 -6.07
N ILE A 101 3.96 -4.98 -6.58
CA ILE A 101 2.80 -5.49 -5.82
C ILE A 101 3.25 -6.44 -4.70
N MET A 102 4.19 -7.34 -4.98
CA MET A 102 4.79 -8.21 -3.98
C MET A 102 5.37 -7.42 -2.81
N ILE A 103 6.24 -6.43 -3.11
CA ILE A 103 6.84 -5.56 -2.09
C ILE A 103 5.75 -4.80 -1.33
N ALA A 104 4.71 -4.33 -2.01
CA ALA A 104 3.61 -3.63 -1.38
C ALA A 104 2.83 -4.47 -0.37
N CYS A 105 2.55 -5.73 -0.72
CA CYS A 105 1.86 -6.67 0.16
C CYS A 105 2.74 -7.04 1.35
N LEU A 106 4.03 -7.33 1.14
CA LEU A 106 4.97 -7.62 2.21
C LEU A 106 5.14 -6.43 3.16
N SER A 107 5.32 -5.21 2.63
CA SER A 107 5.37 -3.99 3.44
C SER A 107 4.10 -3.77 4.25
N PHE A 108 2.93 -4.07 3.67
CA PHE A 108 1.68 -4.00 4.41
C PHE A 108 1.63 -5.02 5.57
N LEU A 109 2.02 -6.27 5.34
CA LEU A 109 1.98 -7.32 6.36
C LEU A 109 2.98 -7.09 7.51
N LEU A 110 4.11 -6.44 7.21
CA LEU A 110 5.13 -6.11 8.19
C LEU A 110 4.86 -4.77 8.91
N ASP A 111 3.70 -4.15 8.70
CA ASP A 111 3.38 -2.79 9.16
C ASP A 111 4.47 -1.76 8.80
N TYR A 112 5.13 -1.97 7.66
CA TYR A 112 6.13 -1.05 7.14
C TYR A 112 5.43 0.13 6.44
N GLU A 113 5.45 1.30 7.09
CA GLU A 113 4.98 2.57 6.54
C GLU A 113 5.99 3.14 5.54
N LYS A 114 6.10 2.51 4.36
CA LYS A 114 6.50 3.23 3.15
C LYS A 114 5.67 2.78 1.99
N PHE A 115 4.63 3.56 1.71
CA PHE A 115 3.99 3.56 0.41
C PHE A 115 3.89 5.02 -0.01
N GLU A 116 4.95 5.54 -0.62
CA GLU A 116 4.81 6.75 -1.40
C GLU A 116 4.05 6.37 -2.67
N ASP A 117 2.85 6.92 -2.80
CA ASP A 117 2.02 6.72 -3.97
C ASP A 117 2.69 7.47 -5.13
N ASP A 118 3.59 6.79 -5.84
CA ASP A 118 4.37 7.30 -6.98
C ASP A 118 3.49 7.48 -8.24
N ASP A 119 2.35 8.16 -8.05
CA ASP A 119 1.51 8.74 -9.11
C ASP A 119 1.89 10.24 -9.30
N SER A 120 3.12 10.61 -8.92
CA SER A 120 3.66 11.96 -9.09
C SER A 120 4.21 12.10 -10.50
N ASP A 121 3.38 12.65 -11.40
CA ASP A 121 3.94 13.39 -12.54
C ASP A 121 4.94 14.41 -12.00
N ALA A 122 6.14 14.39 -12.55
CA ALA A 122 7.32 15.07 -12.04
C ALA A 122 7.04 16.51 -11.58
N SER A 123 7.10 16.76 -10.27
CA SER A 123 7.42 18.07 -9.72
C SER A 123 8.11 17.89 -8.38
N SER A 124 9.42 18.13 -8.41
CA SER A 124 10.29 18.27 -7.25
C SER A 124 9.69 19.25 -6.23
N SER A 125 9.54 18.82 -4.98
CA SER A 125 9.37 19.71 -3.84
C SER A 125 9.96 19.01 -2.63
N GLU A 126 11.17 19.42 -2.29
CA GLU A 126 11.80 19.13 -1.00
C GLU A 126 10.92 19.72 0.10
N ASP A 127 10.45 18.90 1.03
CA ASP A 127 10.18 19.39 2.38
C ASP A 127 10.48 18.28 3.38
N GLU A 128 11.56 18.47 4.14
CA GLU A 128 11.91 17.62 5.27
C GLU A 128 11.01 17.99 6.46
N ALA A 129 10.22 17.03 6.95
CA ALA A 129 9.66 17.09 8.29
C ALA A 129 10.02 15.80 9.07
N PRO A 130 10.22 15.91 10.40
CA PRO A 130 11.04 14.97 11.15
C PRO A 130 10.21 13.77 11.64
N HIS A 131 10.48 12.59 11.07
CA HIS A 131 9.92 11.34 11.59
C HIS A 131 10.93 10.60 12.49
N THR A 132 10.38 10.10 13.59
CA THR A 132 10.92 9.30 14.71
C THR A 132 11.86 8.16 14.29
N PRO A 133 12.62 7.53 15.23
CA PRO A 133 13.78 6.71 14.89
C PRO A 133 13.37 5.32 14.35
N GLN A 134 12.80 5.29 13.16
CA GLN A 134 12.68 4.08 12.36
C GLN A 134 13.80 4.06 11.34
N ILE A 135 14.44 2.89 11.23
CA ILE A 135 15.62 2.67 10.43
C ILE A 135 15.28 2.78 8.94
N VAL A 136 15.44 3.99 8.40
CA VAL A 136 15.25 4.29 6.98
C VAL A 136 16.50 3.89 6.20
N LEU A 137 16.49 2.68 5.64
CA LEU A 137 17.33 2.33 4.49
C LEU A 137 16.64 2.85 3.23
N SER A 138 16.81 4.15 2.91
CA SER A 138 16.31 4.71 1.65
C SER A 138 17.33 4.50 0.52
N ARG A 139 16.87 4.39 -0.73
CA ARG A 139 17.74 4.30 -1.92
C ARG A 139 18.71 5.49 -2.00
N GLU A 140 18.24 6.66 -1.60
CA GLU A 140 19.06 7.87 -1.46
C GLU A 140 20.13 7.73 -0.39
N SER A 141 19.81 7.17 0.78
CA SER A 141 20.80 6.98 1.86
C SER A 141 21.95 6.07 1.42
N ILE A 142 21.65 5.04 0.60
CA ILE A 142 22.63 4.15 -0.01
C ILE A 142 23.49 4.91 -1.03
N TYR A 143 22.86 5.67 -1.92
CA TYR A 143 23.57 6.47 -2.93
C TYR A 143 24.49 7.52 -2.29
N LYS A 144 23.98 8.27 -1.30
CA LYS A 144 24.74 9.29 -0.56
C LYS A 144 25.91 8.68 0.20
N ALA A 145 25.82 7.43 0.66
CA ALA A 145 26.91 6.74 1.36
C ALA A 145 28.08 6.38 0.44
N HIS A 146 27.82 6.10 -0.84
CA HIS A 146 28.85 5.69 -1.80
C HIS A 146 29.37 6.85 -2.66
N HIS A 147 28.50 7.77 -3.08
CA HIS A 147 28.81 8.73 -4.13
C HIS A 147 28.92 10.18 -3.64
N GLN A 148 28.33 10.56 -2.50
CA GLN A 148 28.24 11.96 -2.08
C GLN A 148 29.02 12.32 -0.81
N GLY A 149 29.89 13.34 -0.89
CA GLY A 149 30.64 13.92 0.22
C GLY A 149 32.11 13.50 0.28
N THR A 150 32.82 13.96 1.32
CA THR A 150 34.24 13.65 1.54
C THR A 150 34.45 12.18 1.96
N ILE A 151 35.69 11.67 1.84
CA ILE A 151 36.03 10.29 2.21
C ILE A 151 35.62 9.96 3.66
N ALA A 152 35.86 10.89 4.60
CA ALA A 152 35.45 10.76 5.99
C ALA A 152 33.91 10.73 6.16
N SER A 153 33.20 11.59 5.42
CA SER A 153 31.74 11.64 5.43
C SER A 153 31.12 10.35 4.87
N LYS A 154 31.64 9.83 3.75
CA LYS A 154 31.23 8.55 3.15
C LYS A 154 31.45 7.38 4.11
N LYS A 155 32.59 7.31 4.80
CA LYS A 155 32.87 6.28 5.83
C LYS A 155 31.84 6.32 6.97
N LYS A 156 31.49 7.51 7.46
CA LYS A 156 30.48 7.69 8.53
C LYS A 156 29.09 7.28 8.05
N LYS A 157 28.68 7.68 6.84
CA LYS A 157 27.39 7.30 6.23
C LYS A 157 27.28 5.78 6.01
N LYS A 158 28.33 5.14 5.49
CA LYS A 158 28.38 3.68 5.30
C LYS A 158 28.30 2.90 6.62
N ALA A 159 28.96 3.38 7.67
CA ALA A 159 28.86 2.78 9.00
C ALA A 159 27.45 2.93 9.60
N LYS A 160 26.76 4.05 9.35
CA LYS A 160 25.35 4.24 9.76
C LYS A 160 24.43 3.29 9.01
N LEU A 161 24.63 3.12 7.69
CA LEU A 161 23.90 2.19 6.84
C LEU A 161 24.09 0.73 7.30
N GLN A 162 25.33 0.33 7.61
CA GLN A 162 25.62 -1.03 8.08
C GLN A 162 24.99 -1.35 9.44
N ARG A 163 24.95 -0.38 10.37
CA ARG A 163 24.25 -0.57 11.65
C ARG A 163 22.76 -0.77 11.46
N ALA A 164 22.16 0.06 10.60
CA ALA A 164 20.76 -0.05 10.18
C ALA A 164 20.42 -1.42 9.56
N MET A 165 21.31 -1.95 8.71
CA MET A 165 21.13 -3.29 8.12
C MET A 165 21.24 -4.42 9.16
N ARG A 166 22.16 -4.31 10.13
CA ARG A 166 22.32 -5.31 11.19
C ARG A 166 21.13 -5.35 12.15
N SER A 167 20.61 -4.20 12.54
CA SER A 167 19.39 -4.13 13.35
C SER A 167 18.17 -4.74 12.66
N LEU A 168 18.15 -4.80 11.32
CA LEU A 168 17.09 -5.46 10.57
C LEU A 168 17.30 -6.99 10.52
N SER A 169 18.55 -7.46 10.39
CA SER A 169 18.85 -8.90 10.42
C SER A 169 18.61 -9.52 11.80
N ASP A 170 18.83 -8.75 12.87
CA ASP A 170 18.65 -9.22 14.25
C ASP A 170 17.16 -9.33 14.64
N PHE A 171 16.25 -8.75 13.86
CA PHE A 171 14.80 -8.83 14.08
C PHE A 171 14.13 -10.02 13.34
N ILE A 172 14.89 -10.76 12.52
CA ILE A 172 14.39 -11.85 11.65
C ILE A 172 14.83 -13.24 12.17
N ILE A 173 15.41 -13.33 13.37
CA ILE A 173 15.75 -14.60 14.04
C ILE A 173 14.90 -14.78 15.29
#